data_AF-A0A831W999-F1
#
_entry.id   AF-A0A831W999-F1
#
_cell.length_a   1.000
_cell.length_b   1.000
_cell.length_c   1.000
_cell.angle_alpha   90.00
_cell.angle_beta   90.00
_cell.angle_gamma   90.00
#
_symmetry.space_group_name_H-M   'P 1'
#
loop_
_entity.id
_entity.type
_entity.pdbx_description
1 polymer ?
#
loop_
_entity_poly.entity_id
_entity_poly.type
_entity_poly.pdbx_seq_one_letter_code
_entity_poly.pdbx_strand_id
1 'polypeptide(L)'
;MVGLIYIGILAGYLLVSLVLALIAAWIARAGGAAGWKAGVPVFLIMLGLVFWDWLPMEVMYRYDCARHGGFTLYKSLEQWKRENPGVAETLVAAPSRIHSNVENKIIYRLNERFSWEKTKIPHWFHIVQWDERILDTKTGMTMARYVDFDTDIGSLERGYGNGMILKLWMKKESCEEDGEKTNRKKFYELKRQFKM
;
A
#
# COMPACT_ATOMS: atom_id res chain seq x y z
N MET A 1 -14.30 24.52 2.88
CA MET A 1 -15.35 24.00 1.96
C MET A 1 -15.49 22.49 2.03
N VAL A 2 -14.39 21.71 2.06
CA VAL A 2 -14.40 20.24 2.20
C VAL A 2 -15.18 19.75 3.44
N GLY A 3 -15.09 20.44 4.58
CA GLY A 3 -15.84 20.07 5.79
C GLY A 3 -17.37 20.11 5.64
N LEU A 4 -17.92 21.08 4.88
CA LEU A 4 -19.36 21.16 4.62
C LEU A 4 -19.84 20.01 3.72
N ILE A 5 -19.01 19.56 2.79
CA ILE A 5 -19.31 18.41 1.93
C ILE A 5 -19.45 17.15 2.79
N TYR A 6 -18.53 16.93 3.75
CA TYR A 6 -18.62 15.79 4.67
C TYR A 6 -19.87 15.83 5.54
N ILE A 7 -20.23 17.01 6.08
CA ILE A 7 -21.47 17.18 6.85
C ILE A 7 -22.69 16.88 5.99
N GLY A 8 -22.70 17.34 4.73
CA GLY A 8 -23.78 17.04 3.78
C GLY A 8 -23.92 15.55 3.47
N ILE A 9 -22.81 14.85 3.20
CA ILE A 9 -22.81 13.40 2.97
C ILE A 9 -23.30 12.65 4.21
N LEU A 10 -22.83 13.03 5.40
CA LEU A 10 -23.26 12.43 6.66
C LEU A 10 -24.75 12.64 6.91
N ALA A 11 -25.27 13.85 6.67
CA ALA A 11 -26.69 14.15 6.80
C ALA A 11 -27.53 13.31 5.82
N GLY A 12 -27.09 13.19 4.57
CA GLY A 12 -27.73 12.32 3.58
C GLY A 12 -27.75 10.85 4.00
N TYR A 13 -26.63 10.33 4.51
CA TYR A 13 -26.54 8.98 5.06
C TYR A 13 -27.52 8.75 6.22
N LEU A 14 -27.62 9.70 7.15
CA LEU A 14 -28.55 9.62 8.29
C LEU A 14 -30.01 9.66 7.82
N LEU A 15 -30.35 10.47 6.82
CA LEU A 15 -31.69 10.51 6.25
C LEU A 15 -32.06 9.18 5.58
N VAL A 16 -31.16 8.60 4.78
CA VAL A 16 -31.37 7.27 4.17
C VAL A 16 -31.54 6.21 5.26
N SER A 17 -30.70 6.23 6.28
CA SER A 17 -30.79 5.31 7.44
C SER A 17 -32.16 5.40 8.13
N LEU A 18 -32.64 6.63 8.36
CA LEU A 18 -33.94 6.89 8.98
C LEU A 18 -35.08 6.38 8.12
N VAL A 19 -35.08 6.69 6.82
CA VAL A 19 -36.13 6.25 5.88
C VAL A 19 -36.20 4.72 5.83
N LEU A 20 -35.06 4.04 5.72
CA LEU A 20 -35.00 2.57 5.70
C LEU A 20 -35.51 1.97 7.01
N ALA A 21 -35.14 2.56 8.15
CA ALA A 21 -35.62 2.10 9.47
C ALA A 21 -37.14 2.29 9.63
N LEU A 22 -37.69 3.42 9.15
CA LEU A 22 -39.13 3.70 9.20
C LEU A 22 -39.92 2.72 8.31
N ILE A 23 -39.44 2.46 7.09
CA ILE A 23 -40.05 1.47 6.19
C ILE A 23 -40.02 0.08 6.83
N ALA A 24 -38.88 -0.34 7.36
CA ALA A 24 -38.74 -1.63 8.03
C ALA A 24 -39.66 -1.76 9.25
N ALA A 25 -39.79 -0.71 10.07
CA ALA A 25 -40.69 -0.67 11.21
C ALA A 25 -42.17 -0.74 10.79
N TRP A 26 -42.53 -0.05 9.71
CA TRP A 26 -43.89 -0.11 9.16
C TRP A 26 -44.23 -1.52 8.66
N ILE A 27 -43.34 -2.15 7.89
CA ILE A 27 -43.51 -3.53 7.41
C ILE A 27 -43.61 -4.52 8.59
N ALA A 28 -42.76 -4.37 9.61
CA ALA A 28 -42.77 -5.24 10.78
C ALA A 28 -44.10 -5.15 11.54
N ARG A 29 -44.63 -3.94 11.73
CA ARG A 29 -45.93 -3.71 12.39
C ARG A 29 -47.08 -4.26 11.57
N ALA A 30 -47.08 -4.05 10.26
CA ALA A 30 -48.12 -4.56 9.36
C ALA A 30 -48.15 -6.09 9.29
N GLY A 31 -46.98 -6.74 9.36
CA GLY A 31 -46.84 -8.19 9.32
C GLY A 31 -46.84 -8.91 10.68
N GLY A 32 -47.04 -8.19 11.79
CA GLY A 32 -46.96 -8.76 13.15
C GLY A 32 -45.58 -9.36 13.50
N ALA A 33 -44.53 -8.98 12.78
CA ALA A 33 -43.20 -9.52 12.94
C ALA A 33 -42.45 -8.81 14.08
N ALA A 34 -41.64 -9.57 14.82
CA ALA A 34 -40.76 -9.00 15.84
C ALA A 34 -39.77 -8.01 15.19
N GLY A 35 -39.58 -6.84 15.82
CA GLY A 35 -38.80 -5.73 15.24
C GLY A 35 -37.38 -6.09 14.80
N TRP A 36 -36.73 -7.05 15.47
CA TRP A 36 -35.39 -7.52 15.09
C TRP A 36 -35.35 -8.16 13.69
N LYS A 37 -36.44 -8.81 13.26
CA LYS A 37 -36.52 -9.47 11.95
C LYS A 37 -36.47 -8.47 10.79
N ALA A 38 -36.95 -7.24 11.01
CA ALA A 38 -36.90 -6.17 10.03
C ALA A 38 -35.67 -5.25 10.22
N GLY A 39 -35.21 -5.10 11.46
CA GLY A 39 -34.04 -4.28 11.80
C GLY A 39 -32.71 -4.88 11.33
N VAL A 40 -32.52 -6.20 11.45
CA VAL A 40 -31.28 -6.88 11.04
C VAL A 40 -30.98 -6.70 9.54
N PRO A 41 -31.93 -6.91 8.61
CA PRO A 41 -31.70 -6.64 7.19
C PRO A 41 -31.29 -5.18 6.90
N VAL A 42 -31.95 -4.19 7.52
CA VAL A 42 -31.57 -2.78 7.35
C VAL A 42 -30.16 -2.53 7.86
N PHE A 43 -29.83 -3.05 9.05
CA PHE A 43 -28.47 -2.96 9.58
C PHE A 43 -27.44 -3.56 8.62
N LEU A 44 -27.71 -4.74 8.05
CA LEU A 44 -26.81 -5.39 7.09
C LEU A 44 -26.66 -4.59 5.79
N ILE A 45 -27.73 -3.97 5.28
CA ILE A 45 -27.66 -3.09 4.11
C ILE A 45 -26.79 -1.88 4.40
N MET A 46 -27.02 -1.21 5.53
CA MET A 46 -26.24 -0.03 5.92
C MET A 46 -24.77 -0.38 6.17
N LEU A 47 -24.50 -1.52 6.82
CA LEU A 47 -23.16 -2.05 7.01
C LEU A 47 -22.50 -2.35 5.65
N GLY A 48 -23.22 -3.01 4.75
CA GLY A 48 -22.78 -3.29 3.39
C GLY A 48 -22.37 -2.02 2.65
N LEU A 49 -23.13 -0.93 2.76
CA LEU A 49 -22.80 0.35 2.14
C LEU A 49 -21.53 1.01 2.70
N VAL A 50 -21.20 0.80 3.97
CA VAL A 50 -19.99 1.36 4.59
C VAL A 50 -18.75 0.50 4.28
N PHE A 51 -18.93 -0.82 4.25
CA PHE A 51 -17.85 -1.80 4.09
C PHE A 51 -17.76 -2.42 2.69
N TRP A 52 -18.48 -1.86 1.71
CA TRP A 52 -18.58 -2.43 0.35
C TRP A 52 -17.23 -2.63 -0.33
N ASP A 53 -16.27 -1.74 -0.06
CA ASP A 53 -14.94 -1.75 -0.68
C ASP A 53 -13.88 -2.48 0.14
N TRP A 54 -14.19 -2.85 1.39
CA TRP A 54 -13.24 -3.58 2.23
C TRP A 54 -12.96 -4.99 1.69
N LEU A 55 -14.01 -5.71 1.27
CA LEU A 55 -13.85 -7.08 0.78
C LEU A 55 -13.05 -7.14 -0.55
N PRO A 56 -13.36 -6.33 -1.59
CA PRO A 56 -12.52 -6.25 -2.78
C PRO A 56 -11.07 -5.85 -2.48
N MET A 57 -10.87 -4.87 -1.59
CA MET A 57 -9.53 -4.45 -1.17
C MET A 57 -8.75 -5.60 -0.54
N GLU A 58 -9.32 -6.30 0.45
CA GLU A 58 -8.63 -7.39 1.16
C GLU A 58 -8.26 -8.53 0.21
N VAL A 59 -9.15 -8.87 -0.74
CA VAL A 59 -8.88 -9.91 -1.75
C VAL A 59 -7.73 -9.49 -2.66
N MET A 60 -7.76 -8.27 -3.21
CA MET A 60 -6.71 -7.76 -4.08
C MET A 60 -5.38 -7.65 -3.34
N TYR A 61 -5.39 -7.09 -2.14
CA TYR A 61 -4.20 -6.95 -1.30
C TYR A 61 -3.51 -8.29 -1.06
N ARG A 62 -4.27 -9.31 -0.64
CA ARG A 62 -3.72 -10.66 -0.43
C ARG A 62 -3.21 -11.29 -1.72
N TYR A 63 -3.94 -11.13 -2.81
CA TYR A 63 -3.52 -11.64 -4.12
C TYR A 63 -2.21 -11.00 -4.57
N ASP A 64 -2.10 -9.68 -4.50
CA ASP A 64 -0.92 -8.93 -4.91
C ASP A 64 0.28 -9.23 -4.02
N CYS A 65 0.08 -9.30 -2.70
CA CYS A 65 1.13 -9.73 -1.78
C CYS A 65 1.63 -11.15 -2.07
N ALA A 66 0.72 -12.09 -2.32
CA ALA A 66 1.09 -13.48 -2.60
C ALA A 66 1.74 -13.68 -3.97
N ARG A 67 1.32 -12.89 -4.98
CA ARG A 67 1.75 -13.07 -6.37
C ARG A 67 2.94 -12.22 -6.76
N HIS A 68 3.03 -11.01 -6.21
CA HIS A 68 3.97 -9.98 -6.63
C HIS A 68 4.87 -9.48 -5.50
N GLY A 69 4.48 -9.66 -4.24
CA GLY A 69 5.27 -9.25 -3.08
C GLY A 69 6.52 -10.11 -2.85
N GLY A 70 7.52 -9.50 -2.20
CA GLY A 70 8.73 -10.18 -1.75
C GLY A 70 10.01 -9.74 -2.45
N PHE A 71 11.08 -10.50 -2.20
CA PHE A 71 12.44 -10.22 -2.69
C PHE A 71 12.82 -11.15 -3.84
N THR A 72 13.30 -10.56 -4.93
CA THR A 72 13.84 -11.28 -6.09
C THR A 72 15.28 -10.84 -6.35
N LEU A 73 16.21 -11.79 -6.35
CA LEU A 73 17.59 -11.58 -6.75
C LEU A 73 17.78 -12.04 -8.19
N TYR A 74 18.07 -11.11 -9.10
CA TYR A 74 18.32 -11.45 -10.50
C TYR A 74 19.80 -11.77 -10.74
N LYS A 75 20.69 -10.99 -10.13
CA LYS A 75 22.14 -11.17 -10.24
C LYS A 75 22.81 -10.79 -8.92
N SER A 76 23.65 -11.70 -8.42
CA SER A 76 24.43 -11.44 -7.20
C SER A 76 25.58 -10.48 -7.48
N LEU A 77 26.03 -9.76 -6.45
CA LEU A 77 27.18 -8.87 -6.56
C LEU A 77 28.43 -9.63 -7.00
N GLU A 78 28.67 -10.82 -6.45
CA GLU A 78 29.83 -11.66 -6.80
C GLU A 78 29.80 -12.14 -8.26
N GLN A 79 28.60 -12.47 -8.78
CA GLN A 79 28.47 -12.77 -10.20
C GLN A 79 28.78 -11.55 -11.06
N TRP A 80 28.26 -10.38 -10.69
CA TRP A 80 28.50 -9.14 -11.43
C TRP A 80 29.99 -8.75 -11.44
N LYS A 81 30.71 -8.92 -10.31
CA LYS A 81 32.16 -8.67 -10.21
C LYS A 81 32.97 -9.54 -11.17
N ARG A 82 32.64 -10.84 -11.26
CA ARG A 82 33.29 -11.76 -12.20
C ARG A 82 33.09 -11.35 -13.67
N GLU A 83 31.93 -10.79 -13.99
CA GLU A 83 31.61 -10.29 -15.33
C GLU A 83 32.24 -8.92 -15.64
N ASN A 84 32.70 -8.18 -14.61
CA ASN A 84 33.26 -6.82 -14.74
C ASN A 84 34.57 -6.68 -13.94
N PRO A 85 35.62 -7.48 -14.23
CA PRO A 85 36.89 -7.40 -13.51
C PRO A 85 37.53 -6.02 -13.68
N GLY A 86 38.12 -5.48 -12.61
CA GLY A 86 38.80 -4.18 -12.62
C GLY A 86 37.87 -2.98 -12.45
N VAL A 87 36.55 -3.12 -12.67
CA VAL A 87 35.57 -2.05 -12.39
C VAL A 87 35.18 -2.08 -10.93
N ALA A 88 34.93 -3.27 -10.38
CA ALA A 88 34.43 -3.44 -9.02
C ALA A 88 35.34 -2.82 -7.96
N GLU A 89 36.65 -2.91 -8.15
CA GLU A 89 37.69 -2.40 -7.24
C GLU A 89 37.81 -0.87 -7.27
N THR A 90 37.26 -0.22 -8.30
CA THR A 90 37.32 1.24 -8.48
C THR A 90 36.08 1.97 -7.98
N LEU A 91 35.02 1.23 -7.63
CA LEU A 91 33.77 1.82 -7.16
C LEU A 91 33.95 2.42 -5.78
N VAL A 92 33.44 3.65 -5.62
CA VAL A 92 33.44 4.36 -4.34
C VAL A 92 32.02 4.76 -4.01
N ALA A 93 31.63 4.52 -2.76
CA ALA A 93 30.36 4.98 -2.22
C ALA A 93 30.04 6.44 -2.59
N ALA A 94 28.92 6.64 -3.28
CA ALA A 94 28.47 7.99 -3.60
C ALA A 94 28.02 8.73 -2.33
N PRO A 95 28.24 10.06 -2.25
CA PRO A 95 27.66 10.86 -1.19
C PRO A 95 26.13 10.72 -1.23
N SER A 96 25.57 10.47 -0.06
CA SER A 96 24.24 9.87 0.16
C SER A 96 23.01 10.55 -0.46
N ARG A 97 23.13 11.67 -1.18
CA ARG A 97 21.99 12.48 -1.62
C ARG A 97 22.17 13.08 -3.01
N ILE A 98 21.83 12.31 -4.04
CA ILE A 98 21.32 12.89 -5.29
C ILE A 98 19.87 12.41 -5.38
N HIS A 99 18.94 13.26 -4.94
CA HIS A 99 17.51 13.03 -5.07
C HIS A 99 17.06 13.60 -6.43
N SER A 100 16.74 12.74 -7.39
CA SER A 100 15.85 13.13 -8.48
C SER A 100 14.45 12.70 -8.08
N ASN A 101 13.64 13.64 -7.60
CA ASN A 101 12.23 13.40 -7.34
C ASN A 101 11.49 13.59 -8.66
N VAL A 102 11.40 12.52 -9.44
CA VAL A 102 10.46 12.43 -10.55
C VAL A 102 9.16 11.93 -9.93
N GLU A 103 8.01 12.48 -10.31
CA GLU A 103 6.71 12.16 -9.72
C GLU A 103 6.56 10.64 -9.42
N ASN A 104 6.40 10.30 -8.14
CA ASN A 104 6.31 8.92 -7.60
C ASN A 104 7.56 8.02 -7.69
N LYS A 105 8.72 8.55 -8.07
CA LYS A 105 9.99 7.82 -8.18
C LYS A 105 11.12 8.54 -7.45
N ILE A 106 11.75 7.85 -6.50
CA ILE A 106 12.93 8.33 -5.77
C ILE A 106 14.13 7.50 -6.20
N ILE A 107 15.19 8.16 -6.66
CA ILE A 107 16.43 7.50 -7.07
C ILE A 107 17.53 7.89 -6.07
N TYR A 108 18.26 6.89 -5.58
CA TYR A 108 19.42 7.05 -4.73
C TYR A 108 20.64 6.48 -5.45
N ARG A 109 21.65 7.31 -5.69
CA ARG A 109 22.93 6.81 -6.22
C ARG A 109 23.67 6.06 -5.12
N LEU A 110 24.06 4.80 -5.37
CA LEU A 110 24.84 4.00 -4.41
C LEU A 110 26.34 4.22 -4.62
N ASN A 111 26.79 4.23 -5.88
CA ASN A 111 28.15 4.57 -6.31
C ASN A 111 28.12 5.04 -7.79
N GLU A 112 29.25 5.05 -8.47
CA GLU A 112 29.33 5.47 -9.88
C GLU A 112 28.45 4.62 -10.79
N ARG A 113 28.24 3.35 -10.44
CA ARG A 113 27.70 2.31 -11.30
C ARG A 113 26.32 1.78 -10.89
N PHE A 114 25.96 1.90 -9.63
CA PHE A 114 24.69 1.38 -9.11
C PHE A 114 23.78 2.48 -8.57
N SER A 115 22.49 2.33 -8.81
CA SER A 115 21.44 3.14 -8.22
C SER A 115 20.40 2.26 -7.53
N TRP A 116 19.81 2.80 -6.48
CA TRP A 116 18.65 2.24 -5.80
C TRP A 116 17.45 3.12 -6.12
N GLU A 117 16.49 2.56 -6.82
CA GLU A 117 15.25 3.23 -7.19
C GLU A 117 14.12 2.76 -6.30
N LYS A 118 13.25 3.66 -5.89
CA LYS A 118 11.98 3.39 -5.25
C LYS A 118 10.87 3.99 -6.06
N THR A 119 9.87 3.20 -6.42
CA THR A 119 8.70 3.67 -7.16
C THR A 119 7.45 3.37 -6.35
N LYS A 120 6.60 4.38 -6.20
CA LYS A 120 5.27 4.26 -5.60
C LYS A 120 4.25 4.13 -6.73
N ILE A 121 3.51 3.04 -6.78
CA ILE A 121 2.50 2.80 -7.82
C ILE A 121 1.15 2.68 -7.14
N PRO A 122 0.22 3.64 -7.36
CA PRO A 122 -1.13 3.54 -6.82
C PRO A 122 -1.93 2.48 -7.59
N HIS A 123 -2.66 1.64 -6.85
CA HIS A 123 -3.59 0.64 -7.36
C HIS A 123 -5.02 0.97 -6.94
N TRP A 124 -5.96 0.14 -7.39
CA TRP A 124 -7.37 0.29 -7.01
C TRP A 124 -7.57 -0.04 -5.53
N PHE A 125 -8.68 0.46 -4.96
CA PHE A 125 -9.07 0.21 -3.57
C PHE A 125 -8.01 0.60 -2.53
N HIS A 126 -7.36 1.75 -2.72
CA HIS A 126 -6.41 2.30 -1.74
C HIS A 126 -5.14 1.49 -1.53
N ILE A 127 -4.88 0.50 -2.40
CA ILE A 127 -3.64 -0.28 -2.36
C ILE A 127 -2.52 0.54 -3.03
N VAL A 128 -1.35 0.52 -2.42
CA VAL A 128 -0.14 1.12 -2.96
C VAL A 128 0.94 0.07 -3.03
N GLN A 129 1.61 0.00 -4.18
CA GLN A 129 2.78 -0.82 -4.36
C GLN A 129 4.05 0.01 -4.21
N TRP A 130 4.99 -0.51 -3.42
CA TRP A 130 6.35 -0.03 -3.32
C TRP A 130 7.28 -0.96 -4.07
N ASP A 131 7.85 -0.48 -5.17
CA ASP A 131 8.82 -1.22 -5.99
C ASP A 131 10.22 -0.65 -5.75
N GLU A 132 11.05 -1.38 -5.01
CA GLU A 132 12.44 -1.03 -4.76
C GLU A 132 13.37 -1.86 -5.65
N ARG A 133 14.25 -1.21 -6.42
CA ARG A 133 15.17 -1.86 -7.37
C ARG A 133 16.59 -1.40 -7.18
N ILE A 134 17.54 -2.32 -7.28
CA ILE A 134 18.97 -2.00 -7.44
C ILE A 134 19.29 -2.19 -8.91
N LEU A 135 19.70 -1.12 -9.58
CA LEU A 135 20.01 -1.10 -11.01
C LEU A 135 21.50 -0.84 -11.23
N ASP A 136 22.05 -1.48 -12.26
CA ASP A 136 23.29 -1.05 -12.89
C ASP A 136 22.97 0.06 -13.90
N THR A 137 23.50 1.26 -13.65
CA THR A 137 23.18 2.47 -14.42
C THR A 137 23.76 2.47 -15.83
N LYS A 138 24.81 1.66 -16.10
CA LYS A 138 25.41 1.57 -17.43
C LYS A 138 24.64 0.61 -18.33
N THR A 139 24.17 -0.50 -17.78
CA THR A 139 23.49 -1.55 -18.55
C THR A 139 21.96 -1.46 -18.46
N GLY A 140 21.42 -0.75 -17.46
CA GLY A 140 20.00 -0.74 -17.15
C GLY A 140 19.50 -2.05 -16.52
N MET A 141 20.39 -2.98 -16.19
CA MET A 141 20.02 -4.29 -15.65
C MET A 141 19.62 -4.18 -14.17
N THR A 142 18.48 -4.78 -13.81
CA THR A 142 18.08 -4.92 -12.40
C THR A 142 18.88 -6.03 -11.74
N MET A 143 19.62 -5.71 -10.69
CA MET A 143 20.38 -6.67 -9.88
C MET A 143 19.48 -7.35 -8.86
N ALA A 144 18.64 -6.57 -8.19
CA ALA A 144 17.68 -7.05 -7.21
C ALA A 144 16.43 -6.18 -7.18
N ARG A 145 15.31 -6.79 -6.82
CA ARG A 145 14.02 -6.14 -6.69
C ARG A 145 13.34 -6.59 -5.40
N TYR A 146 12.74 -5.64 -4.69
CA TYR A 146 11.87 -5.90 -3.56
C TYR A 146 10.55 -5.19 -3.82
N VAL A 147 9.46 -5.93 -3.75
CA VAL A 147 8.11 -5.41 -3.93
C VAL A 147 7.34 -5.59 -2.63
N ASP A 148 6.67 -4.54 -2.21
CA ASP A 148 5.80 -4.54 -1.04
C ASP A 148 4.48 -3.85 -1.39
N PHE A 149 3.43 -4.19 -0.66
CA PHE A 149 2.13 -3.54 -0.79
C PHE A 149 1.65 -3.07 0.58
N ASP A 150 1.17 -1.83 0.62
CA ASP A 150 0.50 -1.23 1.76
C ASP A 150 -0.78 -0.52 1.30
N THR A 151 -1.49 0.12 2.22
CA THR A 151 -2.61 1.00 1.87
C THR A 151 -2.26 2.46 2.08
N ASP A 152 -2.79 3.36 1.25
CA ASP A 152 -2.61 4.82 1.40
C ASP A 152 -3.40 5.45 2.55
N ILE A 153 -3.99 4.62 3.41
CA ILE A 153 -4.82 5.00 4.54
C ILE A 153 -3.92 5.38 5.72
N GLY A 154 -3.96 6.66 6.09
CA GLY A 154 -3.14 7.21 7.17
C GLY A 154 -3.46 6.62 8.55
N SER A 155 -2.44 6.56 9.41
CA SER A 155 -2.62 6.28 10.85
C SER A 155 -3.19 7.50 11.57
N LEU A 156 -4.09 7.28 12.54
CA LEU A 156 -4.61 8.31 13.46
C LEU A 156 -3.51 9.20 14.08
N GLU A 157 -2.33 8.62 14.34
CA GLU A 157 -1.19 9.29 15.00
C GLU A 157 -0.44 10.32 14.14
N ARG A 158 -0.53 10.28 12.80
CA ARG A 158 0.28 11.15 11.91
C ARG A 158 -0.40 12.44 11.47
N GLY A 159 -1.61 12.71 11.97
CA GLY A 159 -2.35 13.92 11.63
C GLY A 159 -2.87 13.93 10.18
N TYR A 160 -3.82 14.84 9.94
CA TYR A 160 -4.62 15.00 8.73
C TYR A 160 -3.77 15.33 7.47
N GLY A 161 -3.13 14.34 6.87
CA GLY A 161 -2.43 14.50 5.59
C GLY A 161 -3.34 14.28 4.38
N ASN A 162 -4.17 13.23 4.42
CA ASN A 162 -5.15 12.90 3.37
C ASN A 162 -6.45 12.52 4.08
N GLY A 163 -7.59 13.12 3.71
CA GLY A 163 -8.87 13.06 4.42
C GLY A 163 -9.57 11.70 4.55
N MET A 164 -8.83 10.58 4.58
CA MET A 164 -9.33 9.20 4.61
C MET A 164 -9.12 8.49 5.96
N ILE A 165 -9.13 9.24 7.09
CA ILE A 165 -9.10 8.64 8.45
C ILE A 165 -10.36 7.80 8.72
N LEU A 166 -11.40 7.90 7.89
CA LEU A 166 -12.67 7.21 8.10
C LEU A 166 -12.64 5.69 7.88
N LYS A 167 -11.61 5.11 7.24
CA LYS A 167 -11.54 3.67 6.91
C LYS A 167 -10.39 2.93 7.58
N LEU A 168 -10.20 3.13 8.88
CA LEU A 168 -9.12 2.49 9.66
C LEU A 168 -9.10 0.95 9.54
N TRP A 169 -10.26 0.32 9.33
CA TRP A 169 -10.39 -1.13 9.15
C TRP A 169 -9.75 -1.64 7.85
N MET A 170 -9.44 -0.76 6.90
CA MET A 170 -8.76 -1.09 5.65
C MET A 170 -7.24 -0.90 5.73
N LYS A 171 -6.70 -0.37 6.84
CA LYS A 171 -5.27 -0.07 6.94
C LYS A 171 -4.43 -1.36 6.90
N LYS A 172 -3.48 -1.43 5.98
CA LYS A 172 -2.40 -2.43 5.90
C LYS A 172 -1.06 -1.72 5.74
N GLU A 173 -0.02 -2.22 6.40
CA GLU A 173 1.29 -1.56 6.43
C GLU A 173 2.35 -2.21 5.53
N SER A 174 2.26 -3.52 5.29
CA SER A 174 3.23 -4.29 4.50
C SER A 174 2.70 -5.70 4.27
N CYS A 175 3.09 -6.32 3.16
CA CYS A 175 2.85 -7.73 2.91
C CYS A 175 3.56 -8.64 3.91
N GLU A 176 4.66 -8.16 4.50
CA GLU A 176 5.38 -8.87 5.54
C GLU A 176 4.86 -8.48 6.91
N GLU A 177 4.55 -9.47 7.76
CA GLU A 177 4.09 -9.22 9.12
C GLU A 177 5.13 -8.42 9.93
N ASP A 178 4.64 -7.55 10.82
CA ASP A 178 5.51 -6.74 11.67
C ASP A 178 6.35 -7.62 12.60
N GLY A 179 7.67 -7.45 12.53
CA GLY A 179 8.64 -8.32 13.21
C GLY A 179 9.27 -9.38 12.30
N GLU A 180 8.57 -9.79 11.24
CA GLU A 180 8.96 -10.88 10.33
C GLU A 180 9.34 -10.40 8.92
N LYS A 181 9.79 -9.15 8.78
CA LYS A 181 10.20 -8.52 7.49
C LYS A 181 11.52 -9.09 6.93
N THR A 182 11.55 -10.39 6.64
CA THR A 182 12.76 -11.13 6.25
C THR A 182 13.25 -10.75 4.86
N ASN A 183 12.35 -10.60 3.89
CA ASN A 183 12.68 -10.23 2.51
C ASN A 183 13.19 -8.79 2.46
N ARG A 184 12.55 -7.88 3.19
CA ARG A 184 13.03 -6.50 3.31
C ARG A 184 14.41 -6.41 3.95
N LYS A 185 14.66 -7.18 5.02
CA LYS A 185 15.99 -7.27 5.67
C LYS A 185 17.05 -7.75 4.67
N LYS A 186 16.79 -8.86 3.97
CA LYS A 186 17.69 -9.41 2.93
C LYS A 186 17.99 -8.39 1.83
N PHE A 187 16.96 -7.68 1.33
CA PHE A 187 17.15 -6.64 0.32
C PHE A 187 18.07 -5.51 0.83
N TYR A 188 17.86 -5.03 2.06
CA TYR A 188 18.69 -3.95 2.60
C TYR A 188 20.12 -4.38 2.95
N GLU A 189 20.33 -5.62 3.36
CA GLU A 189 21.67 -6.20 3.50
C GLU A 189 22.39 -6.23 2.16
N LEU A 190 21.72 -6.73 1.11
CA LEU A 190 22.29 -6.72 -0.24
C LEU A 190 22.58 -5.29 -0.71
N LYS A 191 21.66 -4.36 -0.52
CA LYS A 191 21.85 -2.94 -0.85
C LYS A 191 23.10 -2.35 -0.20
N ARG A 192 23.38 -2.71 1.06
CA ARG A 192 24.60 -2.25 1.75
C ARG A 192 25.86 -2.77 1.06
N GLN A 193 25.85 -3.99 0.52
CA GLN A 193 26.96 -4.53 -0.26
C GLN A 193 27.16 -3.76 -1.57
N PHE A 194 26.09 -3.29 -2.22
CA PHE A 194 26.22 -2.46 -3.44
C PHE A 194 26.66 -1.01 -3.17
N LYS A 195 26.81 -0.60 -1.90
CA LYS A 195 27.24 0.75 -1.50
C LYS A 195 28.76 0.87 -1.30
N MET A 196 29.53 -0.18 -1.59
CA MET A 196 31.00 -0.13 -1.60
C MET A 196 31.48 1.07 -2.40
#